data_AF-A0AAV2R0L4-F1
#
_entry.id   AF-A0AAV2R0L4-F1
#
_cell.length_a   1.000
_cell.length_b   1.000
_cell.length_c   1.000
_cell.angle_alpha   90.00
_cell.angle_beta   90.00
_cell.angle_gamma   90.00
#
_symmetry.space_group_name_H-M   'P 1'
#
loop_
_entity.id
_entity.type
_entity.pdbx_description
1 polymer ?
#
loop_
_entity_poly.entity_id
_entity_poly.type
_entity_poly.pdbx_seq_one_letter_code
_entity_poly.pdbx_strand_id
1 'polypeptide(L)'
;AKPDQVKENLIDGIYGYNDSKECYCSDQVTGAWFVVDLGETRWVNGVRITAMNNSWAGQYFSNVEVRIGGSLVTTGDFSPYTLLGQFTGPATPGQEVLVQPVVPAEGRFIYVQRT
;
A
#
# COMPACT_ATOMS: atom_id res chain seq x y z
N ALA A 1 -7.14 -11.14 12.70
CA ALA A 1 -5.73 -11.08 12.24
C ALA A 1 -5.01 -12.37 12.63
N LYS A 2 -4.25 -12.99 11.70
CA LYS A 2 -3.25 -13.99 12.08
C LYS A 2 -2.16 -13.27 12.90
N PRO A 3 -1.66 -13.85 14.01
CA PRO A 3 -0.76 -13.16 14.93
C PRO A 3 0.53 -12.62 14.28
N ASP A 4 0.94 -13.22 13.16
CA ASP A 4 2.21 -12.90 12.49
C ASP A 4 2.05 -11.93 11.30
N GLN A 5 0.83 -11.48 10.98
CA GLN A 5 0.55 -10.57 9.85
C GLN A 5 0.26 -9.15 10.36
N VAL A 6 1.28 -8.53 10.92
CA VAL A 6 1.20 -7.18 11.48
C VAL A 6 1.55 -6.12 10.42
N LYS A 7 1.08 -4.90 10.62
CA LYS A 7 1.25 -3.80 9.66
C LYS A 7 2.71 -3.37 9.51
N GLU A 8 3.53 -3.59 10.54
CA GLU A 8 4.95 -3.28 10.58
C GLU A 8 5.76 -4.07 9.55
N ASN A 9 5.29 -5.26 9.16
CA ASN A 9 5.90 -6.08 8.10
C ASN A 9 5.92 -5.37 6.74
N LEU A 10 5.08 -4.35 6.53
CA LEU A 10 5.06 -3.59 5.28
C LEU A 10 6.27 -2.67 5.10
N ILE A 11 7.04 -2.43 6.16
CA ILE A 11 8.15 -1.46 6.19
C ILE A 11 9.38 -1.97 6.97
N ASP A 12 9.47 -3.27 7.24
CA ASP A 12 10.60 -3.87 7.98
C ASP A 12 11.87 -4.08 7.13
N GLY A 13 11.76 -3.88 5.80
CA GLY A 13 12.85 -4.05 4.85
C GLY A 13 13.11 -5.48 4.42
N ILE A 14 12.23 -6.42 4.77
CA ILE A 14 12.32 -7.84 4.41
C ILE A 14 11.34 -8.11 3.26
N TYR A 15 11.85 -8.65 2.16
CA TYR A 15 11.08 -8.92 0.94
C TYR A 15 11.07 -10.43 0.62
N GLY A 16 11.08 -11.28 1.65
CA GLY A 16 11.12 -12.74 1.50
C GLY A 16 9.80 -13.26 0.94
N TYR A 17 9.83 -13.54 -0.35
CA TYR A 17 8.68 -14.02 -1.12
C TYR A 17 8.09 -15.37 -0.66
N ASN A 18 8.52 -15.99 0.43
CA ASN A 18 8.10 -17.35 0.78
C ASN A 18 7.46 -17.49 2.17
N ASP A 19 7.39 -16.41 2.98
CA ASP A 19 6.71 -16.47 4.26
C ASP A 19 5.52 -15.49 4.33
N SER A 20 4.34 -16.05 4.57
CA SER A 20 3.12 -15.28 4.83
C SER A 20 3.21 -14.36 6.05
N LYS A 21 4.26 -14.52 6.88
CA LYS A 21 4.59 -13.72 8.05
C LYS A 21 5.31 -12.41 7.72
N GLU A 22 5.70 -12.19 6.47
CA GLU A 22 6.33 -10.95 5.99
C GLU A 22 5.31 -10.10 5.19
N CYS A 23 4.02 -10.39 5.37
CA CYS A 23 2.93 -9.69 4.71
C CYS A 23 1.92 -9.20 5.76
N TYR A 24 1.14 -8.20 5.37
CA TYR A 24 -0.04 -7.77 6.10
C TYR A 24 -1.30 -8.14 5.30
N CYS A 25 -2.33 -8.62 5.99
CA CYS A 25 -3.65 -8.83 5.41
C CYS A 25 -4.68 -8.06 6.24
N SER A 26 -5.37 -7.12 5.61
CA SER A 26 -6.52 -6.46 6.23
C SER A 26 -7.70 -7.43 6.34
N ASP A 27 -8.71 -7.05 7.11
CA ASP A 27 -10.02 -7.69 7.01
C ASP A 27 -10.58 -7.51 5.59
N GLN A 28 -11.42 -8.46 5.14
CA GLN A 28 -12.00 -8.45 3.81
C GLN A 28 -13.19 -7.47 3.74
N VAL A 29 -12.88 -6.18 3.80
CA VAL A 29 -13.86 -5.08 3.71
C VAL A 29 -13.66 -4.27 2.44
N THR A 30 -14.75 -3.70 1.91
CA THR A 30 -14.68 -2.74 0.81
C THR A 30 -13.91 -1.50 1.25
N GLY A 31 -13.05 -0.96 0.39
CA GLY A 31 -12.28 0.23 0.71
C GLY A 31 -11.12 -0.04 1.67
N ALA A 32 -10.71 -1.30 1.90
CA ALA A 32 -9.63 -1.64 2.81
C ALA A 32 -8.34 -0.85 2.50
N TRP A 33 -7.69 -0.37 3.55
CA TRP A 33 -6.55 0.54 3.42
C TRP A 33 -5.53 0.36 4.53
N PHE A 34 -4.33 0.87 4.30
CA PHE A 34 -3.33 1.12 5.33
C PHE A 34 -2.64 2.46 5.08
N VAL A 35 -2.02 3.01 6.13
CA VAL A 35 -1.28 4.26 6.08
C VAL A 35 0.13 4.04 6.59
N VAL A 36 1.11 4.61 5.89
CA VAL A 36 2.52 4.67 6.30
C VAL A 36 2.84 6.12 6.66
N ASP A 37 3.29 6.34 7.90
CA ASP A 37 3.84 7.61 8.35
C ASP A 37 5.35 7.65 8.04
N LEU A 38 5.79 8.59 7.21
CA LEU A 38 7.19 8.79 6.87
C LEU A 38 8.01 9.47 8.00
N GLY A 39 7.35 9.85 9.10
CA GLY A 39 7.94 10.55 10.25
C GLY A 39 8.05 12.06 10.05
N GLU A 40 8.34 12.51 8.83
CA GLU A 40 8.37 13.91 8.43
C GLU A 40 7.89 14.10 6.98
N THR A 41 7.70 15.36 6.58
CA THR A 41 7.32 15.70 5.21
C THR A 41 8.48 15.41 4.24
N ARG A 42 8.20 14.68 3.16
CA ARG A 42 9.16 14.27 2.14
C ARG A 42 8.59 14.48 0.74
N TRP A 43 9.48 14.72 -0.22
CA TRP A 43 9.17 14.58 -1.64
C TRP A 43 9.23 13.11 -2.04
N VAL A 44 8.17 12.61 -2.68
CA VAL A 44 8.00 11.21 -3.07
C VAL A 44 7.93 11.11 -4.59
N ASN A 45 8.86 10.34 -5.15
CA ASN A 45 8.97 10.05 -6.59
C ASN A 45 8.30 8.72 -6.99
N GLY A 46 7.87 7.93 -6.00
CA GLY A 46 7.28 6.63 -6.23
C GLY A 46 7.10 5.83 -4.96
N VAL A 47 6.14 4.93 -4.99
CA VAL A 47 5.86 3.94 -3.95
C VAL A 47 5.89 2.58 -4.61
N ARG A 48 6.76 1.69 -4.10
CA ARG A 48 6.79 0.30 -4.54
C ARG A 48 6.00 -0.55 -3.55
N ILE A 49 5.08 -1.36 -4.06
CA ILE A 49 4.23 -2.24 -3.27
C ILE A 49 4.36 -3.64 -3.83
N THR A 50 4.55 -4.63 -2.96
CA THR A 50 4.74 -6.03 -3.36
C THR A 50 3.51 -6.85 -3.04
N ALA A 51 2.99 -7.56 -4.05
CA ALA A 51 1.89 -8.50 -3.87
C ALA A 51 2.33 -9.68 -3.01
N MET A 52 1.42 -10.23 -2.21
CA MET A 52 1.67 -11.49 -1.52
C MET A 52 2.05 -12.58 -2.54
N ASN A 53 3.08 -13.37 -2.26
CA ASN A 53 3.52 -14.43 -3.18
C ASN A 53 2.75 -15.74 -2.99
N ASN A 54 1.46 -15.71 -3.30
CA ASN A 54 0.63 -16.91 -3.36
C ASN A 54 -0.52 -16.75 -4.37
N SER A 55 -1.34 -17.80 -4.51
CA SER A 55 -2.47 -17.83 -5.44
C SER A 55 -3.58 -16.81 -5.14
N TRP A 56 -3.56 -16.15 -3.98
CA TRP A 56 -4.55 -15.15 -3.59
C TRP A 56 -4.21 -13.74 -4.07
N ALA A 57 -2.98 -13.50 -4.57
CA ALA A 57 -2.53 -12.20 -5.06
C ALA A 57 -3.51 -11.55 -6.04
N GLY A 58 -3.94 -12.27 -7.07
CA GLY A 58 -4.83 -11.72 -8.09
C GLY A 58 -6.25 -11.42 -7.59
N GLN A 59 -6.69 -12.10 -6.53
CA GLN A 59 -8.03 -11.89 -5.96
C GLN A 59 -8.10 -10.64 -5.08
N TYR A 60 -7.03 -10.36 -4.32
CA TYR A 60 -7.04 -9.32 -3.29
C TYR A 60 -6.17 -8.11 -3.60
N PHE A 61 -5.22 -8.23 -4.53
CA PHE A 61 -4.34 -7.13 -4.93
C PHE A 61 -4.69 -6.65 -6.34
N SER A 62 -5.71 -5.80 -6.40
CA SER A 62 -6.28 -5.16 -7.59
C SER A 62 -6.96 -3.85 -7.18
N ASN A 63 -7.18 -2.94 -8.14
CA ASN A 63 -7.80 -1.62 -7.94
C ASN A 63 -7.22 -0.82 -6.77
N VAL A 64 -5.89 -0.76 -6.68
CA VAL A 64 -5.18 -0.06 -5.61
C VAL A 64 -4.92 1.39 -6.02
N GLU A 65 -5.31 2.33 -5.18
CA GLU A 65 -4.88 3.73 -5.25
C GLU A 65 -3.79 4.00 -4.22
N VAL A 66 -2.81 4.82 -4.61
CA VAL A 66 -1.80 5.33 -3.69
C VAL A 66 -1.87 6.85 -3.66
N ARG A 67 -2.01 7.42 -2.47
CA ARG A 67 -2.12 8.87 -2.25
C ARG A 67 -1.14 9.35 -1.21
N ILE A 68 -0.79 10.63 -1.26
CA ILE A 68 0.07 11.30 -0.27
C ILE A 68 -0.64 12.50 0.36
N GLY A 69 -0.59 12.59 1.69
CA GLY A 69 -1.18 13.68 2.46
C GLY A 69 -0.22 14.29 3.48
N GLY A 70 -0.49 15.55 3.85
CA GLY A 70 0.28 16.26 4.88
C GLY A 70 -0.21 16.04 6.32
N SER A 71 -1.42 15.51 6.49
CA SER A 71 -2.04 15.22 7.80
C SER A 71 -2.52 13.77 7.88
N LEU A 72 -2.70 13.26 9.09
CA LEU A 72 -3.22 11.91 9.33
C LEU A 72 -4.75 11.93 9.27
N VAL A 73 -5.33 11.10 8.41
CA VAL A 73 -6.76 10.79 8.35
C VAL A 73 -6.94 9.28 8.44
N THR A 74 -7.94 8.82 9.19
CA THR A 74 -8.24 7.39 9.40
C THR A 74 -9.69 7.05 9.09
N THR A 75 -10.41 7.96 8.41
CA THR A 75 -11.82 7.76 8.02
C THR A 75 -11.99 6.83 6.82
N GLY A 76 -10.90 6.56 6.07
CA GLY A 76 -10.94 5.81 4.82
C GLY A 76 -11.36 6.63 3.59
N ASP A 77 -11.63 7.93 3.74
CA ASP A 77 -11.77 8.86 2.61
C ASP A 77 -10.46 9.64 2.43
N PHE A 78 -9.71 9.25 1.41
CA PHE A 78 -8.46 9.89 1.03
C PHE A 78 -8.58 10.69 -0.27
N SER A 79 -9.79 10.86 -0.80
CA SER A 79 -10.03 11.61 -2.03
C SER A 79 -9.51 13.06 -2.02
N PRO A 80 -9.43 13.77 -0.87
CA PRO A 80 -8.82 15.11 -0.83
C PRO A 80 -7.29 15.12 -0.98
N TYR A 81 -6.61 13.98 -0.85
CA TYR A 81 -5.15 13.89 -0.93
C TYR A 81 -4.66 13.63 -2.35
N THR A 82 -3.42 14.06 -2.61
CA THR A 82 -2.77 13.97 -3.91
C THR A 82 -2.63 12.52 -4.35
N LEU A 83 -3.20 12.18 -5.50
CA LEU A 83 -3.03 10.87 -6.12
C LEU A 83 -1.61 10.73 -6.67
N LEU A 84 -0.87 9.73 -6.16
CA LEU A 84 0.42 9.33 -6.73
C LEU A 84 0.23 8.43 -7.94
N GLY A 85 -0.80 7.59 -7.91
CA GLY A 85 -1.19 6.77 -9.05
C GLY A 85 -2.05 5.58 -8.61
N GLN A 86 -2.29 4.68 -9.56
CA GLN A 86 -3.19 3.56 -9.39
C GLN A 86 -2.63 2.28 -10.02
N PHE A 87 -3.08 1.15 -9.51
CA PHE A 87 -2.85 -0.16 -10.08
C PHE A 87 -4.18 -0.90 -10.22
N THR A 88 -4.63 -1.09 -11.46
CA THR A 88 -5.88 -1.82 -11.74
C THR A 88 -5.76 -3.31 -11.42
N GLY A 89 -4.59 -3.91 -11.66
CA GLY A 89 -4.37 -5.35 -11.48
C GLY A 89 -5.15 -6.20 -12.48
N PRO A 90 -5.40 -7.49 -12.15
CA PRO A 90 -4.97 -8.18 -10.94
C PRO A 90 -3.45 -8.41 -10.88
N ALA A 91 -2.89 -8.51 -9.69
CA ALA A 91 -1.48 -8.85 -9.53
C ALA A 91 -1.19 -10.33 -9.71
N THR A 92 0.05 -10.66 -10.11
CA THR A 92 0.60 -12.01 -10.02
C THR A 92 1.27 -12.24 -8.64
N PRO A 93 1.46 -13.51 -8.22
CA PRO A 93 2.15 -13.81 -6.96
C PRO A 93 3.53 -13.13 -6.90
N GLY A 94 3.77 -12.35 -5.84
CA GLY A 94 5.06 -11.69 -5.61
C GLY A 94 5.34 -10.48 -6.51
N GLN A 95 4.36 -10.05 -7.32
CA GLN A 95 4.56 -8.92 -8.22
C GLN A 95 4.89 -7.63 -7.46
N GLU A 96 6.00 -7.00 -7.83
CA GLU A 96 6.28 -5.62 -7.46
C GLU A 96 5.50 -4.66 -8.38
N VAL A 97 4.78 -3.73 -7.78
CA VAL A 97 4.05 -2.66 -8.45
C VAL A 97 4.67 -1.34 -8.03
N LEU A 98 5.22 -0.62 -9.00
CA LEU A 98 5.75 0.73 -8.80
C LEU A 98 4.67 1.74 -9.22
N VAL A 99 4.17 2.51 -8.26
CA VAL A 99 3.22 3.61 -8.48
C VAL A 99 3.96 4.93 -8.37
N GLN A 100 3.90 5.77 -9.40
CA GLN A 100 4.66 7.03 -9.46
C GLN A 100 3.81 8.17 -10.01
N PRO A 101 3.89 9.36 -9.39
CA PRO A 101 3.27 10.54 -9.96
C PRO A 101 4.08 11.04 -11.16
N VAL A 102 3.43 11.80 -12.05
CA VAL A 102 4.12 12.46 -13.19
C VAL A 102 5.12 13.51 -12.69
N VAL A 103 4.78 14.20 -11.60
CA VAL A 103 5.62 15.17 -10.91
C VAL A 103 5.76 14.72 -9.46
N PRO A 104 6.95 14.77 -8.85
CA PRO A 104 7.13 14.44 -7.44
C PRO A 104 6.13 15.19 -6.56
N ALA A 105 5.59 14.52 -5.55
CA ALA A 105 4.62 15.12 -4.63
C ALA A 105 5.17 15.15 -3.21
N GLU A 106 4.82 16.19 -2.47
CA GLU A 106 5.25 16.39 -1.09
C GLU A 106 4.17 15.95 -0.09
N GLY A 107 4.58 15.28 0.99
CA GLY A 107 3.73 14.99 2.14
C GLY A 107 4.39 14.02 3.12
N ARG A 108 3.64 13.59 4.13
CA ARG A 108 4.14 12.76 5.24
C ARG A 108 3.47 11.38 5.32
N PHE A 109 2.21 11.29 4.93
CA PHE A 109 1.42 10.07 5.06
C PHE A 109 1.15 9.48 3.69
N ILE A 110 1.57 8.23 3.47
CA ILE A 110 1.24 7.45 2.28
C ILE A 110 0.03 6.59 2.58
N TYR A 111 -1.03 6.79 1.81
CA TYR A 111 -2.27 6.02 1.88
C TYR A 111 -2.29 5.02 0.74
N VAL A 112 -2.51 3.75 1.07
CA VAL A 112 -2.74 2.68 0.10
C VAL A 112 -4.13 2.13 0.34
N GLN A 113 -4.99 2.23 -0.67
CA GLN A 113 -6.39 1.83 -0.55
C GLN A 113 -6.82 0.97 -1.74
N ARG A 114 -7.55 -0.10 -1.47
CA ARG A 114 -8.25 -0.88 -2.49
C ARG A 114 -9.64 -0.31 -2.73
N THR A 115 -9.92 0.09 -3.96
CA THR A 115 -11.16 0.74 -4.41
C THR A 115 -12.14 -0.23 -5.08
#